data_AF-A0A854CL60-F1
#
_entry.id   AF-A0A854CL60-F1
#
_cell.length_a   1.000
_cell.length_b   1.000
_cell.length_c   1.000
_cell.angle_alpha   90.00
_cell.angle_beta   90.00
_cell.angle_gamma   90.00
#
_symmetry.space_group_name_H-M   'P 1'
#
loop_
_entity.id
_entity.type
_entity.pdbx_description
1 polymer ?
#
loop_
_entity_poly.entity_id
_entity_poly.type
_entity_poly.pdbx_seq_one_letter_code
_entity_poly.pdbx_strand_id
1 'polypeptide(L)' 'MELPMSSSRLDLSERYRLHALYETGMSMRAIADAVARAPSTISRELRRNRHEAKYRPDHAQRISEHRRAQA' A
#
# COMPACT_ATOMS: atom_id res chain seq x y z
N MET A 1 15.61 6.64 16.53
CA MET A 1 14.58 7.39 15.78
C MET A 1 14.71 6.93 14.33
N GLU A 2 13.97 5.89 13.95
CA GLU A 2 14.03 5.28 12.62
C GLU A 2 13.52 6.30 11.59
N LEU A 3 14.43 6.90 10.82
CA LEU A 3 14.07 7.79 9.71
C LEU A 3 13.32 6.98 8.65
N PRO A 4 12.25 7.52 8.03
CA PRO A 4 11.44 6.76 7.09
C PRO A 4 12.28 6.41 5.88
N MET A 5 12.65 5.12 5.77
CA MET A 5 13.30 4.60 4.59
C MET A 5 12.50 5.02 3.36
N SER A 6 13.20 5.69 2.45
CA SER A 6 12.83 6.15 1.10
C SER A 6 12.41 4.99 0.17
N SER A 7 11.72 3.99 0.69
CA SER A 7 11.05 2.97 -0.10
C SER A 7 9.78 3.56 -0.68
N SER A 8 9.71 3.63 -2.02
CA SER A 8 8.47 3.95 -2.75
C SER A 8 7.41 2.85 -2.65
N ARG A 9 7.70 1.76 -1.94
CA ARG A 9 6.91 0.53 -1.87
C ARG A 9 6.48 0.27 -0.43
N LEU A 10 5.21 -0.10 -0.25
CA LEU A 10 4.69 -0.55 1.03
C LEU A 10 5.14 -1.99 1.31
N ASP A 11 5.47 -2.26 2.57
CA ASP A 11 5.65 -3.63 3.06
C ASP A 11 4.31 -4.36 3.28
N LEU A 12 4.37 -5.63 3.68
CA LEU A 12 3.17 -6.44 3.89
C LEU A 12 2.29 -5.90 5.05
N SER A 13 2.89 -5.45 6.14
CA SER A 13 2.17 -4.91 7.31
C SER A 13 1.43 -3.61 6.94
N GLU A 14 2.09 -2.74 6.19
CA GLU A 14 1.52 -1.50 5.67
C GLU A 14 0.38 -1.76 4.69
N ARG A 15 0.51 -2.79 3.83
CA ARG A 15 -0.58 -3.23 2.93
C ARG A 15 -1.78 -3.73 3.72
N TYR A 16 -1.57 -4.48 4.80
CA TYR A 16 -2.66 -4.92 5.68
C TYR A 16 -3.33 -3.74 6.41
N ARG A 17 -2.56 -2.79 6.94
CA ARG A 17 -3.12 -1.57 7.54
C ARG A 17 -3.91 -0.75 6.53
N LEU A 18 -3.35 -0.54 5.34
CA LEU A 18 -4.05 0.14 4.24
C LEU A 18 -5.38 -0.55 3.95
N HIS A 19 -5.39 -1.87 3.80
CA HIS A 19 -6.62 -2.62 3.52
C HIS A 19 -7.66 -2.47 4.63
N ALA A 20 -7.29 -2.67 5.89
CA ALA A 20 -8.20 -2.52 7.01
C ALA A 20 -8.84 -1.12 7.06
N LEU A 21 -8.04 -0.07 6.87
CA LEU A 21 -8.53 1.31 6.86
C LEU A 21 -9.36 1.62 5.60
N TYR A 22 -9.01 1.04 4.46
CA TYR A 22 -9.77 1.18 3.22
C TYR A 22 -11.16 0.56 3.32
N GLU A 23 -11.28 -0.62 3.95
CA GLU A 23 -12.58 -1.28 4.19
C GLU A 23 -13.48 -0.47 5.15
N THR A 24 -12.90 0.35 6.04
CA THR A 24 -13.68 1.29 6.88
C THR A 24 -14.21 2.51 6.14
N GLY A 25 -13.90 2.67 4.84
CA GLY A 25 -14.34 3.81 4.03
C GLY A 25 -13.57 5.10 4.30
N MET A 26 -12.40 5.03 4.95
CA MET A 26 -11.56 6.21 5.18
C MET A 26 -11.06 6.83 3.87
N SER A 27 -10.89 8.15 3.87
CA SER A 27 -10.27 8.84 2.73
C SER A 27 -8.80 8.44 2.56
N MET A 28 -8.31 8.48 1.32
CA MET A 28 -6.90 8.17 1.02
C MET A 28 -5.90 9.01 1.83
N ARG A 29 -6.25 10.26 2.18
CA ARG A 29 -5.40 11.13 3.02
C ARG A 29 -5.34 10.62 4.45
N ALA A 30 -6.49 10.29 5.05
CA ALA A 30 -6.54 9.73 6.39
C ALA A 30 -5.78 8.39 6.49
N ILE A 31 -5.90 7.54 5.46
CA ILE A 31 -5.13 6.28 5.37
C ILE A 31 -3.63 6.57 5.29
N ALA A 32 -3.22 7.55 4.47
CA ALA A 32 -1.82 7.93 4.32
C ALA A 32 -1.22 8.41 5.65
N ASP A 33 -1.94 9.25 6.38
CA ASP A 33 -1.52 9.74 7.69
C ASP A 33 -1.43 8.59 8.71
N ALA A 34 -2.42 7.67 8.74
CA ALA A 34 -2.44 6.53 9.65
C ALA A 34 -1.35 5.48 9.36
N VAL A 35 -0.98 5.29 8.09
CA VAL A 35 0.12 4.39 7.68
C VAL A 35 1.48 5.12 7.72
N ALA A 36 1.51 6.41 8.04
CA ALA A 36 2.70 7.27 8.04
C ALA A 36 3.43 7.27 6.68
N ARG A 37 2.67 7.34 5.58
CA ARG A 37 3.18 7.34 4.21
C ARG A 37 2.61 8.48 3.41
N ALA A 38 3.32 8.91 2.37
CA ALA A 38 2.81 9.95 1.49
C ALA A 38 1.50 9.50 0.80
N PRO A 39 0.48 10.38 0.65
CA PRO A 39 -0.75 10.06 -0.08
C PRO A 39 -0.48 9.57 -1.50
N SER A 40 0.59 10.07 -2.14
CA SER A 40 1.02 9.62 -3.46
C SER A 40 1.48 8.15 -3.48
N THR A 41 2.00 7.62 -2.37
CA THR A 41 2.38 6.21 -2.23
C THR A 41 1.14 5.32 -2.13
N ILE A 42 0.16 5.70 -1.30
CA ILE A 42 -1.13 5.01 -1.18
C ILE A 42 -1.87 4.99 -2.53
N SER A 43 -1.93 6.13 -3.21
CA SER A 43 -2.57 6.23 -4.54
C SER A 43 -1.88 5.34 -5.57
N ARG A 44 -0.54 5.37 -5.65
CA ARG A 44 0.22 4.52 -6.58
C ARG A 44 0.05 3.03 -6.26
N GLU A 45 0.03 2.67 -4.98
CA GLU A 45 -0.19 1.31 -4.51
C GLU A 45 -1.58 0.79 -4.93
N LEU A 46 -2.63 1.54 -4.60
CA LEU A 46 -3.99 1.22 -5.01
C LEU A 46 -4.11 1.14 -6.54
N ARG A 47 -3.57 2.11 -7.28
CA ARG A 47 -3.61 2.09 -8.76
C ARG A 47 -2.92 0.87 -9.36
N ARG A 48 -1.82 0.41 -8.76
CA ARG A 48 -1.03 -0.74 -9.25
C ARG A 48 -1.62 -2.09 -8.86
N ASN A 49 -2.40 -2.16 -7.79
CA ASN A 49 -2.86 -3.41 -7.17
C ASN A 49 -4.38 -3.51 -7.01
N ARG A 50 -5.16 -2.56 -7.55
CA ARG A 50 -6.63 -2.62 -7.61
C ARG A 50 -7.03 -3.60 -8.70
N HIS A 51 -7.46 -4.78 -8.30
CA HIS A 51 -8.23 -5.68 -9.17
C HIS A 51 -9.71 -5.57 -8.80
N GLU A 52 -10.55 -5.35 -9.81
CA GLU A 52 -11.98 -5.73 -9.81
C GLU A 52 -12.77 -5.33 -8.54
N ALA A 53 -12.65 -4.05 -8.15
CA ALA A 53 -13.35 -3.40 -7.05
C ALA A 53 -12.86 -3.69 -5.61
N LYS A 54 -11.89 -4.59 -5.38
CA LYS A 54 -11.36 -4.85 -4.02
C LYS A 54 -9.83 -4.83 -3.95
N TYR A 55 -9.29 -4.11 -2.98
CA TYR A 55 -7.86 -4.13 -2.68
C TYR A 55 -7.52 -5.40 -1.89
N ARG A 56 -6.51 -6.17 -2.32
CA ARG A 56 -6.08 -7.42 -1.66
C ARG A 56 -4.59 -7.37 -1.32
N PRO A 57 -4.21 -7.32 -0.02
CA PRO A 57 -2.81 -7.24 0.41
C PRO A 57 -1.92 -8.39 -0.10
N ASP A 58 -2.43 -9.63 -0.05
CA ASP A 58 -1.75 -10.85 -0.50
C ASP A 58 -1.41 -10.79 -1.99
N HIS A 59 -2.36 -10.31 -2.79
CA HIS A 59 -2.18 -10.11 -4.22
C HIS A 59 -1.16 -9.03 -4.52
N ALA A 60 -1.24 -7.92 -3.78
CA ALA A 60 -0.37 -6.78 -3.94
C ALA A 60 1.10 -7.12 -3.59
N GLN A 61 1.32 -7.91 -2.54
CA GLN A 61 2.64 -8.39 -2.15
C GLN A 61 3.25 -9.30 -3.21
N ARG A 62 2.51 -10.31 -3.68
CA ARG A 62 2.97 -11.24 -4.73
C ARG A 62 3.33 -10.53 -6.03
N ILE A 63 2.55 -9.54 -6.46
CA ILE A 63 2.90 -8.69 -7.61
C ILE A 63 4.19 -7.91 -7.36
N SER A 64 4.35 -7.35 -6.16
CA SER A 64 5.56 -6.61 -5.80
C SER A 64 6.80 -7.50 -5.76
N GLU A 65 6.67 -8.76 -5.35
CA GLU A 65 7.74 -9.76 -5.33
C GLU A 65 8.10 -10.21 -6.74
N HIS A 66 7.10 -10.51 -7.57
CA HIS A 66 7.32 -10.88 -8.97
C HIS A 66 8.08 -9.80 -9.74
N ARG A 67 7.74 -8.52 -9.55
CA ARG A 67 8.49 -7.41 -10.15
C ARG A 67 9.91 -7.28 -9.61
N ARG A 68 10.13 -7.57 -8.32
CA ARG A 68 11.48 -7.57 -7.73
C ARG A 68 12.36 -8.65 -8.35
N ALA A 69 11.79 -9.78 -8.76
CA ALA A 69 12.52 -10.86 -9.42
C ALA A 69 12.78 -10.61 -10.91
N GLN A 70 12.09 -9.65 -11.53
CA GLN A 70 12.23 -9.29 -12.96
C GLN A 70 13.01 -7.98 -13.20
N ALA A 71 13.48 -7.31 -12.14
CA ALA A 71 14.26 -6.09 -12.19
C ALA A 71 15.74 -6.39 -11.93
#